data_AF-A0A847A2X6-F1
#
_entry.id   AF-A0A847A2X6-F1
#
_cell.length_a   1.000
_cell.length_b   1.000
_cell.length_c   1.000
_cell.angle_alpha   90.00
_cell.angle_beta   90.00
_cell.angle_gamma   90.00
#
_symmetry.space_group_name_H-M   'P 1'
#
loop_
_entity.id
_entity.type
_entity.pdbx_description
1 polymer ?
#
loop_
_entity_poly.entity_id
_entity_poly.type
_entity_poly.pdbx_seq_one_letter_code
_entity_poly.pdbx_strand_id
1 'polypeptide(L)'
;MFMPHERQPLFSRFRLNSFTVAVLGVICMVMSMQLPLGTLQTPGAGMWPLLVSAALIAVAVFILFTERDGEDYESLTRRSFVSLLGFLWIGVFVVMFTHLGFTISS
;
A
#
# COMPACT_ATOMS: atom_id res chain seq x y z
N MET A 1 12.68 -46.01 -4.01
CA MET A 1 13.50 -44.78 -3.97
C MET A 1 12.60 -43.65 -3.52
N PHE A 2 12.57 -43.39 -2.22
CA PHE A 2 11.67 -42.42 -1.58
C PHE A 2 12.40 -41.08 -1.57
N MET A 3 11.93 -40.08 -2.33
CA MET A 3 12.50 -38.74 -2.25
C MET A 3 12.08 -38.11 -0.90
N PRO A 4 13.01 -37.55 -0.13
CA PRO A 4 12.64 -36.82 1.08
C PRO A 4 11.85 -35.58 0.66
N HIS A 5 10.63 -35.45 1.16
CA HIS A 5 9.87 -34.21 1.07
C HIS A 5 10.58 -33.21 1.99
N GLU A 6 11.45 -32.38 1.41
CA GLU A 6 11.99 -31.23 2.14
C GLU A 6 10.80 -30.45 2.68
N ARG A 7 10.71 -30.36 4.01
CA ARG A 7 9.76 -29.47 4.65
C ARG A 7 10.25 -28.07 4.35
N GLN A 8 9.70 -27.46 3.31
CA GLN A 8 9.89 -26.05 3.06
C GLN A 8 9.52 -25.29 4.35
N PRO A 9 10.37 -24.38 4.84
CA PRO A 9 10.03 -23.62 6.03
C PRO A 9 8.75 -22.82 5.76
N LEU A 10 7.65 -23.30 6.34
CA LEU A 10 6.26 -22.83 6.19
C LEU A 10 6.03 -21.37 6.67
N PHE A 11 7.09 -20.69 7.10
CA PHE A 11 7.09 -19.34 7.63
C PHE A 11 8.31 -18.62 7.04
N SER A 12 8.11 -17.49 6.35
CA SER A 12 8.75 -16.22 6.77
C SER A 12 8.73 -15.10 5.70
N ARG A 13 8.54 -15.37 4.40
CA ARG A 13 8.68 -14.30 3.37
C ARG A 13 7.38 -13.92 2.65
N PHE A 14 6.55 -14.89 2.28
CA PHE A 14 5.34 -14.63 1.48
C PHE A 14 4.27 -13.87 2.26
N ARG A 15 3.95 -14.31 3.48
CA ARG A 15 3.02 -13.61 4.37
C ARG A 15 3.48 -12.20 4.73
N LEU A 16 4.78 -11.93 4.64
CA LEU A 16 5.35 -10.62 4.94
C LEU A 16 4.92 -9.57 3.91
N ASN A 17 4.77 -9.94 2.64
CA ASN A 17 4.37 -9.00 1.59
C ASN A 17 2.91 -8.57 1.79
N SER A 18 1.97 -9.51 1.86
CA SER A 18 0.55 -9.21 2.06
C SER A 18 0.30 -8.51 3.40
N PHE A 19 1.05 -8.87 4.44
CA PHE A 19 1.01 -8.16 5.71
C PHE A 19 1.52 -6.72 5.59
N THR A 20 2.64 -6.48 4.89
CA THR A 20 3.18 -5.13 4.67
C THR A 20 2.19 -4.27 3.88
N VAL A 21 1.55 -4.85 2.84
CA VAL A 21 0.52 -4.15 2.06
C VAL A 21 -0.71 -3.84 2.93
N ALA A 22 -1.15 -4.76 3.79
CA ALA A 22 -2.25 -4.51 4.72
C ALA A 22 -1.92 -3.39 5.71
N VAL A 23 -0.71 -3.39 6.30
CA VAL A 23 -0.23 -2.33 7.19
C VAL A 23 -0.18 -0.99 6.46
N LEU A 24 0.33 -0.96 5.24
CA LEU A 24 0.38 0.26 4.42
C LEU A 24 -1.04 0.77 4.12
N GLY A 25 -1.97 -0.11 3.78
CA GLY A 25 -3.38 0.23 3.61
C GLY A 25 -4.00 0.84 4.87
N VAL A 26 -3.71 0.30 6.06
CA VAL A 26 -4.17 0.86 7.34
C VAL A 26 -3.60 2.26 7.58
N ILE A 27 -2.30 2.48 7.31
CA ILE A 27 -1.69 3.80 7.42
C ILE A 27 -2.39 4.80 6.49
N CYS A 28 -2.60 4.42 5.22
CA CYS A 28 -3.32 5.25 4.25
C CYS A 28 -4.75 5.56 4.70
N MET A 29 -5.46 4.58 5.27
CA MET A 29 -6.81 4.77 5.82
C MET A 29 -6.82 5.77 6.97
N VAL A 30 -5.87 5.66 7.90
CA VAL A 30 -5.73 6.61 9.03
C VAL A 30 -5.39 8.02 8.54
N MET A 31 -4.50 8.15 7.54
CA MET A 31 -4.18 9.46 6.95
C MET A 31 -5.39 10.05 6.22
N SER A 32 -6.16 9.22 5.51
CA SER A 32 -7.40 9.63 4.83
C SER A 32 -8.44 10.20 5.79
N MET A 33 -8.55 9.66 7.01
CA MET A 33 -9.48 10.16 8.04
C MET A 33 -9.10 11.56 8.56
N GLN A 34 -7.87 12.03 8.32
CA GLN A 34 -7.47 13.40 8.65
C GLN A 34 -7.97 14.42 7.60
N LEU A 35 -8.45 13.95 6.44
CA LEU A 35 -9.04 14.77 5.41
C LEU A 35 -10.58 14.82 5.57
N PRO A 36 -11.25 15.89 5.13
CA PRO A 36 -12.71 15.96 5.16
C PRO A 36 -13.33 14.80 4.35
N LEU A 37 -14.11 13.95 5.01
CA LEU A 37 -14.80 12.83 4.36
C LEU A 37 -16.07 13.28 3.62
N GLY A 38 -16.70 14.37 4.07
CA GLY A 38 -17.96 14.85 3.51
C GLY A 38 -19.10 13.86 3.75
N THR A 39 -20.03 13.79 2.80
CA THR A 39 -21.16 12.84 2.81
C THR A 39 -21.14 11.95 1.57
N LEU A 40 -21.97 10.91 1.52
CA LEU A 40 -22.11 10.08 0.32
C LEU A 40 -22.64 10.86 -0.90
N GLN A 41 -23.41 11.91 -0.69
CA GLN A 41 -23.94 12.77 -1.76
C GLN A 41 -22.96 13.89 -2.15
N THR A 42 -22.08 14.28 -1.22
CA THR A 42 -21.05 15.30 -1.39
C THR A 42 -19.72 14.80 -0.82
N PRO A 43 -19.02 13.91 -1.55
CA PRO A 43 -17.81 13.29 -1.04
C PRO A 43 -16.72 14.34 -0.85
N GLY A 44 -16.12 14.36 0.34
CA GLY A 44 -14.97 15.20 0.64
C GLY A 44 -13.66 14.57 0.15
N ALA A 45 -12.56 15.32 0.24
CA ALA A 45 -11.25 14.92 -0.25
C ALA A 45 -10.73 13.59 0.36
N GLY A 46 -11.17 13.25 1.57
CA GLY A 46 -10.78 12.01 2.26
C GLY A 46 -11.54 10.76 1.81
N MET A 47 -12.74 10.90 1.23
CA MET A 47 -13.64 9.75 0.94
C MET A 47 -13.04 8.77 -0.06
N TRP A 48 -12.44 9.27 -1.14
CA TRP A 48 -11.81 8.43 -2.15
C TRP A 48 -10.60 7.66 -1.61
N PRO A 49 -9.60 8.31 -0.97
CA PRO A 49 -8.52 7.60 -0.29
C PRO A 49 -9.00 6.55 0.72
N LEU A 50 -10.11 6.82 1.44
CA LEU A 50 -10.68 5.88 2.42
C LEU A 50 -11.16 4.60 1.72
N LEU A 51 -11.94 4.74 0.65
CA LEU A 51 -12.51 3.61 -0.11
C LEU A 51 -11.41 2.75 -0.73
N VAL A 52 -10.42 3.39 -1.37
CA VAL A 52 -9.28 2.69 -1.98
C VAL A 52 -8.48 1.96 -0.90
N SER A 53 -8.23 2.59 0.24
CA SER A 53 -7.50 1.96 1.36
C SER A 53 -8.28 0.78 1.93
N ALA A 54 -9.60 0.90 2.10
CA ALA A 54 -10.44 -0.19 2.58
C ALA A 54 -10.44 -1.38 1.61
N ALA A 55 -10.56 -1.13 0.30
CA ALA A 55 -10.47 -2.16 -0.73
C ALA A 55 -9.09 -2.84 -0.72
N LEU A 56 -8.01 -2.05 -0.61
CA LEU A 56 -6.65 -2.56 -0.54
C LEU A 56 -6.43 -3.47 0.68
N ILE A 57 -6.91 -3.05 1.87
CA ILE A 57 -6.86 -3.87 3.09
C ILE A 57 -7.66 -5.15 2.89
N ALA A 58 -8.88 -5.06 2.36
CA ALA A 58 -9.73 -6.23 2.14
C ALA A 58 -9.07 -7.26 1.22
N VAL A 59 -8.48 -6.82 0.11
CA VAL A 59 -7.74 -7.70 -0.82
C VAL A 59 -6.50 -8.28 -0.15
N ALA A 60 -5.69 -7.47 0.54
CA ALA A 60 -4.48 -7.94 1.21
C ALA A 60 -4.80 -8.99 2.30
N VAL A 61 -5.88 -8.78 3.05
CA VAL A 61 -6.40 -9.72 4.05
C VAL A 61 -6.92 -10.99 3.38
N PHE A 62 -7.69 -10.86 2.30
CA PHE A 62 -8.21 -12.00 1.55
C PHE A 62 -7.07 -12.90 1.03
N ILE A 63 -6.05 -12.29 0.44
CA ILE A 63 -4.82 -12.97 -0.02
C ILE A 63 -4.10 -13.62 1.17
N LEU A 64 -3.90 -12.89 2.27
CA LEU A 64 -3.22 -13.40 3.47
C LEU A 64 -3.84 -14.69 4.03
N PHE A 65 -5.16 -14.88 3.85
CA PHE A 65 -5.89 -16.06 4.32
C PHE A 65 -6.18 -17.12 3.25
N THR A 66 -6.21 -16.74 1.97
CA THR A 66 -6.57 -17.65 0.86
C THR A 66 -5.34 -18.27 0.21
N GLU A 67 -4.20 -17.56 0.19
CA GLU A 67 -2.96 -18.06 -0.37
C GLU A 67 -2.44 -19.25 0.44
N ARG A 68 -2.38 -20.43 -0.17
CA ARG A 68 -1.85 -21.66 0.45
C ARG A 68 -0.57 -22.17 -0.20
N ASP A 69 -0.27 -21.71 -1.40
CA ASP A 69 0.84 -22.23 -2.18
C ASP A 69 1.91 -21.17 -2.38
N GLY A 70 3.16 -21.58 -2.20
CA GLY A 70 4.36 -20.75 -2.36
C GLY A 70 4.65 -20.45 -3.83
N GLU A 71 3.64 -19.94 -4.54
CA GLU A 71 3.76 -19.40 -5.89
C GLU A 71 4.90 -18.38 -5.91
N ASP A 72 5.74 -18.46 -6.93
CA ASP A 72 6.97 -17.69 -7.05
C ASP A 72 6.61 -16.24 -7.44
N TYR A 73 6.27 -15.44 -6.45
CA TYR A 73 6.06 -14.01 -6.60
C TYR A 73 7.33 -13.38 -7.19
N GLU A 74 7.19 -12.66 -8.31
CA GLU A 74 8.31 -11.91 -8.90
C GLU A 74 8.99 -11.06 -7.81
N SER A 75 10.28 -11.36 -7.59
CA SER A 75 11.06 -10.65 -6.59
C SER A 75 11.02 -9.14 -6.87
N LEU A 76 10.90 -8.34 -5.80
CA LEU A 76 11.04 -6.88 -5.84
C LEU A 76 12.40 -6.52 -6.43
N THR A 77 12.43 -6.39 -7.75
CA THR A 77 13.65 -6.19 -8.51
C THR A 77 14.08 -4.74 -8.37
N ARG A 78 15.35 -4.45 -8.63
CA ARG A 78 15.92 -3.09 -8.64
C ARG A 78 15.10 -2.08 -9.45
N ARG A 79 14.32 -2.55 -10.44
CA ARG A 79 13.40 -1.74 -11.24
C ARG A 79 12.21 -1.20 -10.43
N SER A 80 11.70 -1.94 -9.44
CA SER A 80 10.65 -1.47 -8.52
C SER A 80 11.12 -0.29 -7.67
N PHE A 81 12.44 -0.16 -7.46
CA PHE A 81 13.03 0.99 -6.78
C PHE A 81 12.84 2.30 -7.56
N VAL A 82 12.74 2.23 -8.90
CA VAL A 82 12.43 3.38 -9.75
C VAL A 82 11.01 3.87 -9.49
N SER A 83 10.04 2.96 -9.34
CA SER A 83 8.66 3.31 -8.97
C SER A 83 8.61 3.95 -7.58
N LEU A 84 9.33 3.38 -6.60
CA LEU A 84 9.41 3.93 -5.25
C LEU A 84 10.00 5.36 -5.25
N LEU A 85 11.06 5.57 -6.03
CA LEU A 85 11.66 6.89 -6.22
C LEU A 85 10.66 7.88 -6.86
N GLY A 86 9.88 7.42 -7.85
CA GLY A 86 8.82 8.22 -8.46
C GLY A 86 7.74 8.65 -7.46
N PHE A 87 7.28 7.73 -6.61
CA PHE A 87 6.32 8.04 -5.53
C PHE A 87 6.90 9.07 -4.54
N LEU A 88 8.16 8.89 -4.16
CA LEU A 88 8.85 9.84 -3.28
C LEU A 88 8.93 11.22 -3.93
N TRP A 89 9.23 11.29 -5.23
CA TRP A 89 9.28 12.54 -5.98
C TRP A 89 7.94 13.25 -6.05
N ILE A 90 6.84 12.52 -6.22
CA ILE A 90 5.48 13.07 -6.14
C ILE A 90 5.22 13.66 -4.75
N GLY A 91 5.61 12.95 -3.68
CA GLY A 91 5.49 13.45 -2.31
C GLY A 91 6.27 14.75 -2.10
N VAL A 92 7.52 14.81 -2.56
CA VAL A 92 8.35 16.02 -2.51
C VAL A 92 7.68 17.18 -3.25
N PHE A 93 7.13 16.91 -4.44
CA PHE A 93 6.42 17.91 -5.22
C PHE A 93 5.18 18.47 -4.49
N VAL A 94 4.38 17.60 -3.88
CA VAL A 94 3.21 18.00 -3.07
C VAL A 94 3.61 18.87 -1.88
N VAL A 95 4.69 18.52 -1.17
CA VAL A 95 5.22 19.35 -0.07
C VAL A 95 5.77 20.68 -0.60
N MET A 96 6.40 20.69 -1.77
CA MET A 96 6.92 21.93 -2.35
C MET A 96 5.80 22.94 -2.67
N PHE A 97 4.59 22.48 -3.01
CA PHE A 97 3.42 23.34 -3.16
C PHE A 97 3.06 24.11 -1.89
N THR A 98 3.27 23.52 -0.71
CA THR A 98 3.01 24.23 0.56
C THR A 98 4.04 25.33 0.85
N HIS A 99 5.13 25.41 0.08
CA HIS A 99 6.12 26.48 0.18
C HIS A 99 6.00 27.49 -0.97
N LEU A 100 5.89 27.02 -2.21
CA LEU A 100 5.84 27.88 -3.39
C LEU A 100 4.46 28.52 -3.62
N GLY A 101 3.38 27.86 -3.21
CA GLY A 101 2.01 28.33 -3.42
C GLY A 101 1.64 29.58 -2.60
N PHE A 102 2.32 29.82 -1.48
CA PHE A 102 2.07 30.99 -0.62
C PHE A 102 2.94 32.20 -0.97
N THR A 103 4.00 32.05 -1.76
CA THR A 103 4.92 33.15 -2.11
C THR A 103 4.44 34.08 -3.23
N ILE A 104 3.35 33.74 -3.94
CA ILE A 104 2.81 34.58 -5.04
C ILE A 104 1.57 35.40 -4.59
N SER A 105 1.09 35.20 -3.36
CA SER A 105 -0.08 35.91 -2.82
C SER A 105 0.24 36.94 -1.73
N SER A 106 1.47 37.47 -1.69
CA SER A 106 1.86 38.60 -0.83
C SER A 106 2.19 39.83 -1.65
#